data_AF-A0A7W7RUK7-F1
#
_entry.id   AF-A0A7W7RUK7-F1
#
_cell.length_a   1.000
_cell.length_b   1.000
_cell.length_c   1.000
_cell.angle_alpha   90.00
_cell.angle_beta   90.00
_cell.angle_gamma   90.00
#
_symmetry.space_group_name_H-M   'P 1'
#
loop_
_entity.id
_entity.type
_entity.pdbx_description
1 polymer ?
#
loop_
_entity_poly.entity_id
_entity_poly.type
_entity_poly.pdbx_seq_one_letter_code
_entity_poly.pdbx_strand_id
1 'polypeptide(L)'
;MATLNTVAAWPRTVLVVRATGRGTYARTTPDRYGSARLARPRIKLHRGFQTGDPVCANVAKGKRAGVHVGRVMVRSSGPSDITTRHGRIAGINHKSVRLLQRADGYGYTITKETDRND
;
A
#
# COMPACT_ATOMS: atom_id res chain seq x y z
N MET A 1 -28.36 -0.17 -41.79
CA MET A 1 -27.76 0.11 -40.47
C MET A 1 -27.36 -1.22 -39.86
N ALA A 2 -26.12 -1.38 -39.41
CA ALA A 2 -25.67 -2.62 -38.78
C ALA A 2 -25.99 -2.60 -37.28
N THR A 3 -26.70 -3.61 -36.80
CA THR A 3 -26.98 -3.80 -35.36
C THR A 3 -25.98 -4.80 -34.77
N LEU A 4 -25.35 -4.40 -33.67
CA LEU A 4 -24.47 -5.27 -32.87
C LEU A 4 -25.33 -6.05 -31.87
N ASN A 5 -25.48 -7.36 -32.13
CA ASN A 5 -26.41 -8.21 -31.37
C ASN A 5 -25.70 -9.15 -30.37
N THR A 6 -24.37 -9.23 -30.38
CA THR A 6 -23.61 -10.21 -29.59
C THR A 6 -22.34 -9.61 -29.02
N VAL A 7 -22.08 -9.86 -27.74
CA VAL A 7 -20.79 -9.59 -27.07
C VAL A 7 -19.87 -10.79 -27.30
N ALA A 8 -18.71 -10.55 -27.91
CA ALA A 8 -17.79 -11.62 -28.31
C ALA A 8 -16.85 -12.09 -27.18
N ALA A 9 -16.56 -11.24 -26.18
CA ALA A 9 -15.67 -11.58 -25.08
C ALA A 9 -15.83 -10.62 -23.87
N TRP A 10 -15.45 -11.14 -22.70
CA TRP A 10 -15.35 -10.40 -21.44
C TRP A 10 -13.88 -10.32 -20.96
N PRO A 11 -13.45 -9.21 -20.36
CA PRO A 11 -12.10 -9.08 -19.82
C PRO A 11 -11.88 -9.95 -18.58
N ARG A 12 -11.28 -11.14 -18.76
CA ARG A 12 -10.93 -12.11 -17.68
C ARG A 12 -10.35 -11.53 -16.37
N THR A 13 -9.73 -10.36 -16.43
CA THR A 13 -9.03 -9.74 -15.31
C THR A 13 -9.34 -8.25 -15.25
N VAL A 14 -9.69 -7.75 -14.06
CA VAL A 14 -10.00 -6.34 -13.80
C VAL A 14 -8.96 -5.73 -12.87
N LEU A 15 -8.46 -4.54 -13.23
CA LEU A 15 -7.67 -3.70 -12.33
C LEU A 15 -8.63 -2.95 -11.40
N VAL A 16 -8.52 -3.22 -10.10
CA VAL A 16 -9.26 -2.53 -9.05
C VAL A 16 -8.39 -1.43 -8.47
N VAL A 17 -8.87 -0.19 -8.57
CA VAL A 17 -8.22 0.99 -8.01
C VAL A 17 -9.06 1.52 -6.86
N ARG A 18 -8.47 1.61 -5.67
CA ARG A 18 -9.15 2.13 -4.47
C ARG A 18 -8.51 3.44 -4.03
N ALA A 19 -9.31 4.47 -3.80
CA ALA A 19 -8.83 5.69 -3.14
C ALA A 19 -8.46 5.39 -1.68
N THR A 20 -7.21 5.63 -1.29
CA THR A 20 -6.68 5.39 0.05
C THR A 20 -6.15 6.64 0.74
N GLY A 21 -6.13 7.78 0.05
CA GLY A 21 -5.67 9.06 0.58
C GLY A 21 -4.14 9.17 0.69
N ARG A 22 -3.65 10.39 0.95
CA ARG A 22 -2.22 10.75 0.96
C ARG A 22 -1.67 11.07 2.37
N GLY A 23 -2.35 10.60 3.40
CA GLY A 23 -2.11 11.00 4.79
C GLY A 23 -2.85 12.30 5.15
N THR A 24 -2.71 12.71 6.41
CA THR A 24 -3.33 13.96 6.91
C THR A 24 -2.36 15.12 6.82
N TYR A 25 -2.86 16.33 6.57
CA TYR A 25 -2.08 17.57 6.62
C TYR A 25 -1.83 18.06 8.06
N ALA A 26 -2.52 17.49 9.05
CA ALA A 26 -2.32 17.83 10.45
C ALA A 26 -0.88 17.52 10.89
N ARG A 27 -0.24 18.51 11.53
CA ARG A 27 1.15 18.43 12.02
C ARG A 27 1.24 18.11 13.51
N THR A 28 0.13 18.20 14.22
CA THR A 28 0.00 17.79 15.61
C THR A 28 -1.14 16.79 15.73
N THR A 29 -1.01 15.86 16.66
CA THR A 29 -2.15 15.08 17.13
C THR A 29 -2.68 15.76 18.40
N PRO A 30 -3.93 16.24 18.40
CA PRO A 30 -4.53 16.83 19.59
C PRO A 30 -4.80 15.77 20.66
N ASP A 31 -4.94 16.20 21.90
CA ASP A 31 -5.52 15.40 22.96
C ASP A 31 -7.04 15.27 22.81
N ARG A 32 -7.68 14.59 23.77
CA ARG A 32 -9.15 14.40 23.77
C ARG A 32 -9.96 15.69 23.90
N TYR A 33 -9.32 16.81 24.24
CA TYR A 33 -9.94 18.12 24.45
C TYR A 33 -9.59 19.12 23.34
N GLY A 34 -8.81 18.71 22.32
CA GLY A 34 -8.43 19.55 21.18
C GLY A 34 -7.08 20.26 21.33
N SER A 35 -6.40 20.14 22.48
CA SER A 35 -5.11 20.78 22.71
C SER A 35 -3.98 20.03 22.01
N ALA A 36 -3.02 20.73 21.41
CA ALA A 36 -1.90 20.11 20.71
C ALA A 36 -1.01 19.30 21.67
N ARG A 37 -0.77 18.00 21.37
CA ARG A 37 0.00 17.09 22.25
C ARG A 37 1.24 16.49 21.59
N LEU A 38 1.12 15.93 20.38
CA LEU A 38 2.23 15.23 19.73
C LEU A 38 2.60 15.87 18.40
N ALA A 39 3.84 16.35 18.28
CA ALA A 39 4.37 16.84 17.02
C ALA A 39 4.71 15.68 16.09
N ARG A 40 4.19 15.74 14.86
CA ARG A 40 4.57 14.79 13.80
C ARG A 40 5.91 15.20 13.18
N PRO A 41 6.75 14.24 12.77
CA PRO A 41 8.01 14.54 12.08
C PRO A 41 7.79 15.45 10.86
N ARG A 42 8.68 16.43 10.67
CA ARG A 42 8.65 17.31 9.48
C ARG A 42 9.11 16.57 8.21
N ILE A 43 9.87 15.50 8.39
CA ILE A 43 10.42 14.71 7.31
C ILE A 43 9.37 13.68 6.88
N LYS A 44 8.97 13.74 5.62
CA LYS A 44 8.00 12.81 5.03
C LYS A 44 8.61 11.44 4.70
N LEU A 45 9.87 11.45 4.25
CA LEU A 45 10.60 10.26 3.79
C LEU A 45 11.58 9.81 4.86
N HIS A 46 11.46 8.58 5.33
CA HIS A 46 12.50 7.93 6.13
C HIS A 46 13.13 6.80 5.33
N ARG A 47 14.46 6.80 5.23
CA ARG A 47 15.23 5.77 4.51
C ARG A 47 14.78 5.57 3.05
N GLY A 48 14.28 6.64 2.41
CA GLY A 48 13.79 6.65 1.02
C GLY A 48 12.30 6.30 0.84
N PHE A 49 11.59 5.96 1.92
CA PHE A 49 10.19 5.52 1.89
C PHE A 49 9.28 6.46 2.67
N GLN A 50 8.02 6.56 2.27
CA GLN A 50 6.93 7.16 3.06
C GLN A 50 5.84 6.12 3.29
N THR A 51 5.07 6.29 4.37
CA THR A 51 3.94 5.41 4.67
C THR A 51 2.94 5.39 3.51
N GLY A 52 2.55 4.19 3.09
CA GLY A 52 1.62 3.96 2.00
C GLY A 52 2.28 3.65 0.65
N ASP A 53 3.61 3.76 0.53
CA ASP A 53 4.33 3.39 -0.69
C ASP A 53 4.15 1.89 -0.99
N PRO A 54 3.74 1.53 -2.23
CA PRO A 54 3.85 0.16 -2.72
C PRO A 54 5.32 -0.28 -2.81
N VAL A 55 5.64 -1.40 -2.16
CA VAL A 55 6.99 -1.94 -2.07
C VAL A 55 7.00 -3.46 -2.29
N CYS A 56 8.17 -3.96 -2.66
CA CYS A 56 8.52 -5.38 -2.63
C CYS A 56 9.70 -5.57 -1.69
N ALA A 57 9.56 -6.43 -0.68
CA ALA A 57 10.67 -6.80 0.19
C ALA A 57 11.13 -8.23 -0.10
N ASN A 58 12.42 -8.40 -0.38
CA ASN A 58 13.03 -9.71 -0.58
C ASN A 58 13.94 -10.03 0.62
N VAL A 59 13.44 -10.83 1.55
CA VAL A 59 14.15 -11.19 2.78
C VAL A 59 14.84 -12.54 2.61
N ALA A 60 16.16 -12.54 2.63
CA ALA A 60 16.95 -13.73 2.33
C ALA A 60 16.86 -14.83 3.40
N LYS A 61 16.83 -14.47 4.70
CA LYS A 61 16.94 -15.42 5.81
C LYS A 61 16.16 -14.96 7.06
N GLY A 62 15.93 -15.90 7.98
CA GLY A 62 15.31 -15.66 9.29
C GLY A 62 13.78 -15.84 9.29
N LYS A 63 13.13 -15.47 10.39
CA LYS A 63 11.69 -15.68 10.64
C LYS A 63 10.75 -15.13 9.55
N ARG A 64 11.21 -14.14 8.78
CA ARG A 64 10.43 -13.41 7.77
C ARG A 64 10.96 -13.66 6.36
N ALA A 65 11.73 -14.73 6.14
CA ALA A 65 12.28 -15.06 4.83
C ALA A 65 11.17 -15.17 3.77
N GLY A 66 11.50 -14.76 2.55
CA GLY A 66 10.57 -14.75 1.41
C GLY A 66 10.33 -13.37 0.82
N VAL A 67 9.45 -13.34 -0.19
CA VAL A 67 9.09 -12.14 -0.94
C VAL A 67 7.75 -11.59 -0.46
N HIS A 68 7.75 -10.34 -0.04
CA HIS A 68 6.58 -9.66 0.53
C HIS A 68 6.24 -8.43 -0.28
N VAL A 69 5.11 -8.48 -0.99
CA VAL A 69 4.60 -7.35 -1.77
C VAL A 69 3.42 -6.73 -1.04
N GLY A 70 3.47 -5.41 -0.87
CA GLY A 70 2.46 -4.70 -0.09
C GLY A 70 2.78 -3.24 0.10
N ARG A 71 2.08 -2.61 1.04
CA ARG A 71 2.28 -1.20 1.38
C ARG A 71 3.13 -1.07 2.63
N VAL A 72 4.14 -0.22 2.58
CA VAL A 72 5.03 0.01 3.73
C VAL A 72 4.38 0.95 4.75
N MET A 73 4.49 0.60 6.02
CA MET A 73 4.29 1.48 7.16
C MET A 73 5.66 1.86 7.71
N VAL A 74 6.07 3.09 7.45
CA VAL A 74 7.41 3.57 7.77
C VAL A 74 7.46 4.05 9.20
N ARG A 75 8.50 3.64 9.94
CA ARG A 75 8.84 4.20 11.25
C ARG A 75 10.05 5.11 11.11
N SER A 76 10.05 6.23 11.84
CA SER A 76 11.20 7.13 11.89
C SER A 76 12.42 6.44 12.53
N SER A 77 12.17 5.59 13.52
CA SER A 77 13.16 4.74 14.17
C SER A 77 12.97 3.28 13.78
N GLY A 78 14.07 2.62 13.43
CA GLY A 78 14.11 1.17 13.26
C GLY A 78 13.47 0.62 11.97
N PRO A 79 13.16 -0.69 11.97
CA PRO A 79 12.56 -1.39 10.83
C PRO A 79 11.10 -1.00 10.57
N SER A 80 10.69 -1.10 9.31
CA SER A 80 9.34 -0.78 8.86
C SER A 80 8.46 -2.02 8.78
N ASP A 81 7.14 -1.83 8.76
CA ASP A 81 6.20 -2.94 8.57
C ASP A 81 5.68 -2.93 7.13
N ILE A 82 5.28 -4.10 6.60
CA ILE A 82 4.67 -4.21 5.28
C ILE A 82 3.31 -4.87 5.43
N THR A 83 2.28 -4.19 4.95
CA THR A 83 0.91 -4.73 4.90
C THR A 83 0.72 -5.42 3.56
N THR A 84 0.61 -6.74 3.59
CA THR A 84 0.36 -7.60 2.42
C THR A 84 -1.11 -8.00 2.37
N ARG A 85 -1.53 -8.68 1.29
CA ARG A 85 -2.87 -9.28 1.21
C ARG A 85 -3.15 -10.32 2.31
N HIS A 86 -2.10 -10.91 2.86
CA HIS A 86 -2.17 -11.96 3.89
C HIS A 86 -2.02 -11.40 5.31
N GLY A 87 -1.90 -10.08 5.46
CA GLY A 87 -1.73 -9.41 6.74
C GLY A 87 -0.42 -8.64 6.86
N ARG A 88 -0.18 -8.15 8.08
CA ARG A 88 0.95 -7.27 8.40
C ARG A 88 2.19 -8.07 8.78
N ILE A 89 3.29 -7.80 8.09
CA ILE A 89 4.62 -8.34 8.40
C ILE A 89 5.44 -7.23 9.04
N ALA A 90 5.61 -7.33 10.35
CA ALA A 90 6.31 -6.29 11.11
C ALA A 90 7.82 -6.48 11.11
N GLY A 91 8.57 -5.38 11.20
CA GLY A 91 10.00 -5.45 11.51
C GLY A 91 10.93 -5.78 10.32
N ILE A 92 10.58 -5.34 9.10
CA ILE A 92 11.37 -5.53 7.89
C ILE A 92 12.46 -4.47 7.77
N ASN A 93 13.68 -4.90 7.50
CA ASN A 93 14.82 -4.00 7.31
C ASN A 93 14.68 -3.27 5.96
N HIS A 94 14.75 -1.94 5.96
CA HIS A 94 14.69 -1.13 4.74
C HIS A 94 15.68 -1.56 3.63
N LYS A 95 16.83 -2.14 3.96
CA LYS A 95 17.82 -2.62 2.98
C LYS A 95 17.28 -3.75 2.10
N SER A 96 16.31 -4.52 2.59
CA SER A 96 15.67 -5.59 1.82
C SER A 96 14.42 -5.12 1.08
N VAL A 97 14.09 -3.83 1.13
CA VAL A 97 12.87 -3.25 0.56
C VAL A 97 13.20 -2.48 -0.70
N ARG A 98 12.42 -2.71 -1.76
CA ARG A 98 12.47 -1.97 -3.03
C ARG A 98 11.15 -1.24 -3.23
N LEU A 99 11.23 0.04 -3.60
CA LEU A 99 10.08 0.83 -4.00
C LEU A 99 9.54 0.33 -5.35
N LEU A 100 8.22 0.10 -5.43
CA LEU A 100 7.53 -0.19 -6.69
C LEU A 100 6.92 1.10 -7.27
N GLN A 101 6.28 1.89 -6.41
CA GLN A 101 5.62 3.13 -6.79
C GLN A 101 5.60 4.07 -5.59
N ARG A 102 5.56 5.40 -5.83
CA ARG A 102 5.36 6.38 -4.76
C ARG A 102 3.88 6.47 -4.42
N ALA A 103 3.54 6.55 -3.13
CA ALA A 103 2.16 6.67 -2.68
C ALA A 103 1.48 7.90 -3.30
N ASP A 104 0.62 7.65 -4.27
CA ASP A 104 -0.15 8.64 -5.04
C ASP A 104 -1.58 8.80 -4.53
N GLY A 105 -1.93 8.11 -3.44
CA GLY A 105 -3.25 8.15 -2.84
C GLY A 105 -4.18 7.04 -3.29
N TYR A 106 -3.73 6.12 -4.14
CA TYR A 106 -4.51 4.97 -4.57
C TYR A 106 -3.86 3.65 -4.14
N GLY A 107 -4.68 2.60 -4.06
CA GLY A 107 -4.28 1.22 -3.93
C GLY A 107 -4.67 0.45 -5.20
N TYR A 108 -3.78 -0.41 -5.65
CA TYR A 108 -3.93 -1.17 -6.88
C TYR A 108 -3.97 -2.66 -6.57
N THR A 109 -4.99 -3.34 -7.06
CA THR A 109 -5.13 -4.80 -6.97
C THR A 109 -5.72 -5.34 -8.24
N ILE A 110 -5.47 -6.61 -8.54
CA ILE A 110 -6.01 -7.30 -9.70
C ILE A 110 -7.00 -8.35 -9.20
N THR A 111 -8.20 -8.37 -9.77
CA THR A 111 -9.21 -9.42 -9.51
C THR A 111 -9.59 -10.10 -10.81
N LYS A 112 -10.07 -11.34 -10.72
CA LYS A 112 -10.75 -11.96 -11.87
C LYS A 112 -12.08 -11.26 -12.08
N GLU A 113 -12.46 -11.05 -13.33
CA GLU A 113 -13.84 -10.70 -13.64
C GLU A 113 -14.72 -11.87 -13.26
N THR A 114 -15.74 -11.61 -12.45
CA THR A 114 -16.75 -12.61 -12.13
C THR A 114 -17.59 -12.80 -13.38
N ASP A 115 -17.68 -14.03 -13.88
CA ASP A 115 -18.60 -14.35 -14.96
C ASP A 115 -20.01 -13.99 -14.48
N ARG A 116 -20.66 -13.02 -15.14
CA ARG A 116 -21.98 -12.51 -14.74
C ARG A 116 -23.12 -13.53 -15.04
N ASN A 117 -22.78 -14.81 -15.15
CA ASN A 117 -23.64 -15.92 -15.58
C ASN A 117 -23.79 -17.01 -14.50
N ASP A 118 -23.42 -16.72 -13.26
CA ASP A 118 -23.76 -17.55 -12.08
C ASP A 118 -25.12 -17.17 -11.49
#